data_AF-A0A352JD19-F1
#
_entry.id   AF-A0A352JD19-F1
#
_cell.length_a   1.000
_cell.length_b   1.000
_cell.length_c   1.000
_cell.angle_alpha   90.00
_cell.angle_beta   90.00
_cell.angle_gamma   90.00
#
_symmetry.space_group_name_H-M   'P 1'
#
loop_
_entity.id
_entity.type
_entity.pdbx_description
1 polymer ?
#
loop_
_entity_poly.entity_id
_entity_poly.type
_entity_poly.pdbx_seq_one_letter_code
_entity_poly.pdbx_strand_id
1 'polypeptide(L)'
;MTLLTNYCYTYEYKYIDLSLKALWEPFLDLEAEINTFVPRPLTDYEEERRKKIKYYRDLNPSHTDEMITELADQDITFVALERVQFIDQFENRVMTHHIMVVLLSQALCEAAINTILTIGFTATNNNNCIGLLKTAKIQDKWNIFPKIISSSYEFQKGTGLDETLTYLINKRNEISHPKIDMQDQGIKLGKDTRIIIKEEIRWMKRLFSLPYDLSEYVELQLRDIASIKVFNDRSPILRAKEH
;
A
#
# COMPACT_ATOMS: atom_id res chain seq x y z
N MET A 1 12.29 -42.21 -4.74
CA MET A 1 10.90 -42.27 -5.22
C MET A 1 10.39 -40.84 -5.24
N THR A 2 10.41 -40.19 -6.39
CA THR A 2 10.02 -38.77 -6.53
C THR A 2 8.51 -38.71 -6.58
N LEU A 3 7.87 -38.35 -5.47
CA LEU A 3 6.45 -38.00 -5.47
C LEU A 3 6.29 -36.74 -6.33
N LEU A 4 5.81 -36.92 -7.56
CA LEU A 4 5.25 -35.84 -8.37
C LEU A 4 3.93 -35.42 -7.70
N THR A 5 4.04 -34.60 -6.68
CA THR A 5 2.87 -34.02 -6.02
C THR A 5 2.40 -32.86 -6.89
N ASN A 6 1.31 -33.06 -7.62
CA ASN A 6 0.62 -31.97 -8.30
C ASN A 6 -0.08 -31.10 -7.24
N TYR A 7 0.50 -29.94 -6.94
CA TYR A 7 -0.15 -28.94 -6.10
C TYR A 7 -0.99 -28.00 -6.97
N CYS A 8 -2.25 -27.79 -6.58
CA CYS A 8 -3.13 -26.83 -7.22
C CYS A 8 -3.33 -25.63 -6.30
N TYR A 9 -3.05 -24.41 -6.78
CA TYR A 9 -3.44 -23.20 -6.06
C TYR A 9 -4.96 -23.12 -5.95
N THR A 10 -5.45 -22.62 -4.82
CA THR A 10 -6.88 -22.34 -4.65
C THR A 10 -7.30 -21.16 -5.53
N TYR A 11 -8.61 -21.04 -5.78
CA TYR A 11 -9.14 -19.91 -6.56
C TYR A 11 -8.88 -18.57 -5.85
N GLU A 12 -8.93 -18.55 -4.52
CA GLU A 12 -8.70 -17.37 -3.69
C GLU A 12 -7.28 -16.82 -3.89
N TYR A 13 -6.27 -17.71 -3.92
CA TYR A 13 -4.89 -17.31 -4.20
C TYR A 13 -4.78 -16.60 -5.57
N LYS A 14 -5.38 -17.18 -6.61
CA LYS A 14 -5.38 -16.61 -7.96
C LYS A 14 -6.12 -15.27 -8.02
N TYR A 15 -7.25 -15.14 -7.34
CA TYR A 15 -8.01 -13.89 -7.33
C TYR A 15 -7.28 -12.77 -6.61
N ILE A 16 -6.57 -13.06 -5.51
CA ILE A 16 -5.73 -12.07 -4.82
C ILE A 16 -4.59 -11.60 -5.73
N ASP A 17 -3.86 -12.53 -6.36
CA ASP A 17 -2.78 -12.22 -7.31
C ASP A 17 -3.28 -11.34 -8.47
N LEU A 18 -4.36 -11.76 -9.14
CA LEU A 18 -4.97 -11.00 -10.23
C LEU A 18 -5.46 -9.62 -9.78
N SER A 19 -6.04 -9.51 -8.59
CA SER A 19 -6.53 -8.24 -8.06
C SER A 19 -5.38 -7.27 -7.78
N LEU A 20 -4.28 -7.75 -7.20
CA LEU A 20 -3.10 -6.91 -6.98
C LEU A 20 -2.49 -6.44 -8.31
N LYS A 21 -2.38 -7.33 -9.31
CA LYS A 21 -1.93 -6.98 -10.66
C LYS A 21 -2.82 -5.95 -11.35
N ALA A 22 -4.14 -6.09 -11.22
CA ALA A 22 -5.10 -5.17 -11.82
C ALA A 22 -5.00 -3.73 -11.28
N LEU A 23 -4.45 -3.54 -10.08
CA LEU A 23 -4.23 -2.22 -9.49
C LEU A 23 -2.95 -1.53 -9.95
N TRP A 24 -2.08 -2.21 -10.70
CA TRP A 24 -0.79 -1.66 -11.09
C TRP A 24 -0.91 -0.48 -12.07
N GLU A 25 -1.62 -0.66 -13.19
CA GLU A 25 -1.80 0.42 -14.18
C GLU A 25 -2.54 1.62 -13.58
N PRO A 26 -3.67 1.45 -12.85
CA PRO A 26 -4.31 2.57 -12.14
C PRO A 26 -3.38 3.31 -11.17
N PHE A 27 -2.46 2.60 -10.51
CA PHE A 27 -1.46 3.20 -9.65
C PHE A 27 -0.43 4.02 -10.44
N LEU A 28 0.05 3.51 -11.58
CA LEU A 28 0.98 4.23 -12.45
C LEU A 28 0.35 5.50 -13.02
N ASP A 29 -0.91 5.43 -13.45
CA ASP A 29 -1.67 6.59 -13.91
C ASP A 29 -1.78 7.65 -12.81
N LEU A 30 -2.17 7.23 -11.59
CA LEU A 30 -2.26 8.13 -10.44
C LEU A 30 -0.91 8.78 -10.09
N GLU A 31 0.17 8.02 -10.14
CA GLU A 31 1.51 8.56 -9.91
C GLU A 31 1.90 9.58 -11.00
N ALA A 32 1.61 9.28 -12.27
CA ALA A 32 1.87 10.18 -13.37
C ALA A 32 1.09 11.50 -13.20
N GLU A 33 -0.21 11.43 -12.89
CA GLU A 33 -1.04 12.59 -12.62
C GLU A 33 -0.44 13.46 -11.50
N ILE A 34 -0.04 12.85 -10.39
CA ILE A 34 0.57 13.54 -9.25
C ILE A 34 1.89 14.23 -9.62
N ASN A 35 2.70 13.59 -10.46
CA ASN A 35 3.97 14.13 -10.91
C ASN A 35 3.80 15.29 -11.91
N THR A 36 2.71 15.27 -12.68
CA THR A 36 2.36 16.34 -13.64
C THR A 36 1.43 17.41 -13.08
N PHE A 37 1.09 17.34 -11.79
CA PHE A 37 0.18 18.29 -11.17
C PHE A 37 0.72 19.72 -11.22
N VAL A 38 -0.09 20.62 -11.78
CA VAL A 38 0.14 22.06 -11.80
C VAL A 38 -1.07 22.73 -11.15
N PRO A 39 -0.89 23.53 -10.09
CA PRO A 39 -2.00 24.22 -9.45
C PRO A 39 -2.59 25.27 -10.40
N ARG A 40 -3.92 25.43 -10.35
CA ARG A 40 -4.60 26.49 -11.10
C ARG A 40 -4.18 27.86 -10.55
N PRO A 41 -3.85 28.83 -11.42
CA PRO A 41 -3.57 30.19 -10.99
C PRO A 41 -4.82 30.86 -10.40
N LEU A 42 -4.63 31.88 -9.56
CA LEU A 42 -5.73 32.60 -8.90
C LEU A 42 -6.73 33.21 -9.91
N THR A 43 -6.26 33.55 -11.10
CA THR A 43 -7.07 34.09 -12.21
C THR A 43 -8.16 33.14 -12.69
N ASP A 44 -8.00 31.84 -12.47
CA ASP A 44 -8.96 30.83 -12.92
C ASP A 44 -10.17 30.74 -11.98
N TYR A 45 -10.14 31.42 -10.83
CA TYR A 45 -11.18 31.39 -9.80
C TYR A 45 -12.17 32.56 -9.88
N GLU A 46 -12.15 33.36 -10.96
CA GLU A 46 -13.00 34.54 -11.10
C GLU A 46 -14.50 34.20 -11.13
N GLU A 47 -14.88 33.07 -11.71
CA GLU A 47 -16.28 32.62 -11.71
C GLU A 47 -16.73 32.19 -10.30
N GLU A 48 -15.89 31.44 -9.59
CA GLU A 48 -16.10 31.01 -8.21
C GLU A 48 -16.16 32.22 -7.27
N ARG A 49 -15.32 33.23 -7.47
CA ARG A 49 -15.34 34.48 -6.71
C ARG A 49 -16.69 35.17 -6.83
N ARG A 50 -17.22 35.31 -8.06
CA ARG A 50 -18.56 35.90 -8.29
C ARG A 50 -19.67 35.08 -7.63
N LYS A 51 -19.60 33.75 -7.69
CA LYS A 51 -20.56 32.86 -7.01
C LYS A 51 -20.49 33.03 -5.48
N LYS A 52 -19.30 33.11 -4.89
CA LYS A 52 -19.12 33.35 -3.45
C LYS A 52 -19.61 34.72 -3.01
N ILE A 53 -19.32 35.78 -3.77
CA ILE A 53 -19.83 37.14 -3.49
C ILE A 53 -21.35 37.13 -3.43
N LYS A 54 -22.02 36.51 -4.41
CA LYS A 54 -23.49 36.39 -4.41
C LYS A 54 -23.98 35.61 -3.18
N TYR A 55 -23.38 34.45 -2.91
CA TYR A 55 -23.72 33.61 -1.77
C TYR A 55 -23.59 34.36 -0.43
N TYR A 56 -22.47 35.06 -0.20
CA TYR A 56 -22.27 35.81 1.04
C TYR A 56 -23.18 37.02 1.16
N ARG A 57 -23.54 37.66 0.04
CA ARG A 57 -24.51 38.76 0.03
C ARG A 57 -25.88 38.30 0.51
N ASP A 58 -26.33 37.15 0.01
CA ASP A 58 -27.62 36.57 0.38
C ASP A 58 -27.67 36.20 1.88
N LEU A 59 -26.53 35.77 2.45
CA LEU A 59 -26.40 35.42 3.87
C LEU A 59 -26.19 36.62 4.80
N ASN A 60 -25.60 37.71 4.32
CA ASN A 60 -25.22 38.86 5.14
C ASN A 60 -25.72 40.17 4.50
N PRO A 61 -27.05 40.41 4.46
CA PRO A 61 -27.64 41.55 3.75
C PRO A 61 -27.26 42.92 4.34
N SER A 62 -26.76 42.97 5.58
CA SER A 62 -26.32 44.19 6.26
C SER A 62 -24.83 44.51 6.08
N HIS A 63 -24.03 43.60 5.50
CA HIS A 63 -22.60 43.85 5.25
C HIS A 63 -22.40 44.75 4.03
N THR A 64 -21.34 45.57 4.09
CA THR A 64 -20.92 46.40 2.95
C THR A 64 -20.35 45.55 1.82
N ASP A 65 -20.33 46.11 0.62
CA ASP A 65 -19.75 45.47 -0.57
C ASP A 65 -18.29 45.06 -0.35
N GLU A 66 -17.53 45.91 0.34
CA GLU A 66 -16.13 45.68 0.70
C GLU A 66 -15.98 44.47 1.63
N MET A 67 -16.80 44.37 2.68
CA MET A 67 -16.78 43.23 3.61
C MET A 67 -17.15 41.91 2.92
N ILE A 68 -18.16 41.92 2.04
CA ILE A 68 -18.57 40.74 1.27
C ILE A 68 -17.45 40.28 0.32
N THR A 69 -16.79 41.25 -0.33
CA THR A 69 -15.68 40.96 -1.26
C THR A 69 -14.49 40.41 -0.50
N GLU A 70 -14.13 40.99 0.64
CA GLU A 70 -13.03 40.50 1.47
C GLU A 70 -13.25 39.05 1.94
N LEU A 71 -14.46 38.71 2.39
CA LEU A 71 -14.81 37.33 2.75
C LEU A 71 -14.66 36.36 1.58
N ALA A 72 -15.17 36.75 0.40
CA ALA A 72 -15.01 35.94 -0.81
C ALA A 72 -13.54 35.76 -1.19
N ASP A 73 -12.75 36.81 -1.10
CA ASP A 73 -11.34 36.81 -1.48
C ASP A 73 -10.48 35.97 -0.54
N GLN A 74 -10.74 36.01 0.77
CA GLN A 74 -10.08 35.13 1.75
C GLN A 74 -10.32 33.66 1.41
N ASP A 75 -11.57 33.33 1.12
CA ASP A 75 -11.99 31.97 0.79
C ASP A 75 -11.43 31.47 -0.55
N ILE A 76 -11.41 32.34 -1.58
CA ILE A 76 -10.80 32.03 -2.86
C ILE A 76 -9.28 31.87 -2.72
N THR A 77 -8.63 32.75 -1.95
CA THR A 77 -7.19 32.65 -1.67
C THR A 77 -6.85 31.33 -0.99
N PHE A 78 -7.67 30.89 -0.04
CA PHE A 78 -7.49 29.60 0.63
C PHE A 78 -7.64 28.41 -0.33
N VAL A 79 -8.71 28.37 -1.12
CA VAL A 79 -8.96 27.27 -2.08
C VAL A 79 -7.93 27.26 -3.21
N ALA A 80 -7.40 28.43 -3.58
CA ALA A 80 -6.34 28.56 -4.58
C ALA A 80 -4.96 28.12 -4.08
N LEU A 81 -4.78 27.86 -2.77
CA LEU A 81 -3.51 27.34 -2.25
C LEU A 81 -3.17 26.00 -2.90
N GLU A 82 -1.95 25.86 -3.43
CA GLU A 82 -1.47 24.62 -4.07
C GLU A 82 -1.76 23.38 -3.22
N ARG A 83 -1.47 23.45 -1.91
CA ARG A 83 -1.70 22.32 -0.99
C ARG A 83 -3.17 21.89 -0.93
N VAL A 84 -4.10 22.83 -1.00
CA VAL A 84 -5.54 22.55 -0.89
C VAL A 84 -6.02 21.91 -2.18
N GLN A 85 -5.62 22.47 -3.33
CA GLN A 85 -5.89 21.89 -4.64
C GLN A 85 -5.33 20.46 -4.76
N PHE A 86 -4.11 20.23 -4.26
CA PHE A 86 -3.47 18.92 -4.28
C PHE A 86 -4.21 17.89 -3.42
N ILE A 87 -4.57 18.27 -2.19
CA ILE A 87 -5.30 17.40 -1.26
C ILE A 87 -6.67 17.04 -1.84
N ASP A 88 -7.44 18.04 -2.28
CA ASP A 88 -8.77 17.84 -2.85
C ASP A 88 -8.74 16.90 -4.06
N GLN A 89 -7.72 17.00 -4.90
CA GLN A 89 -7.58 16.17 -6.10
C GLN A 89 -7.09 14.75 -5.82
N PHE A 90 -6.16 14.55 -4.87
CA PHE A 90 -5.40 13.29 -4.78
C PHE A 90 -5.54 12.53 -3.47
N GLU A 91 -5.84 13.17 -2.33
CA GLU A 91 -5.75 12.52 -1.01
C GLU A 91 -6.58 11.23 -0.94
N ASN A 92 -7.87 11.32 -1.25
CA ASN A 92 -8.77 10.17 -1.20
C ASN A 92 -8.36 9.05 -2.16
N ARG A 93 -7.89 9.41 -3.35
CA ARG A 93 -7.47 8.44 -4.38
C ARG A 93 -6.21 7.68 -3.96
N VAL A 94 -5.23 8.40 -3.41
CA VAL A 94 -3.98 7.82 -2.87
C VAL A 94 -4.27 6.94 -1.66
N MET A 95 -5.06 7.42 -0.69
CA MET A 95 -5.38 6.65 0.51
C MET A 95 -6.14 5.36 0.17
N THR A 96 -7.07 5.41 -0.78
CA THR A 96 -7.82 4.23 -1.24
C THR A 96 -6.90 3.21 -1.89
N HIS A 97 -6.06 3.63 -2.83
CA HIS A 97 -5.08 2.73 -3.47
C HIS A 97 -4.13 2.13 -2.43
N HIS A 98 -3.61 2.96 -1.53
CA HIS A 98 -2.69 2.52 -0.49
C HIS A 98 -3.32 1.42 0.39
N ILE A 99 -4.55 1.59 0.87
CA ILE A 99 -5.24 0.56 1.66
C ILE A 99 -5.41 -0.73 0.86
N MET A 100 -5.86 -0.64 -0.40
CA MET A 100 -6.06 -1.81 -1.26
C MET A 100 -4.76 -2.59 -1.48
N VAL A 101 -3.67 -1.88 -1.81
CA VAL A 101 -2.35 -2.47 -2.03
C VAL A 101 -1.83 -3.13 -0.75
N VAL A 102 -1.91 -2.47 0.41
CA VAL A 102 -1.48 -3.05 1.68
C VAL A 102 -2.23 -4.35 1.98
N LEU A 103 -3.56 -4.35 1.86
CA LEU A 103 -4.36 -5.53 2.20
C LEU A 103 -4.13 -6.70 1.23
N LEU A 104 -4.06 -6.42 -0.07
CA LEU A 104 -3.82 -7.45 -1.09
C LEU A 104 -2.40 -7.99 -1.03
N SER A 105 -1.38 -7.13 -0.88
CA SER A 105 0.01 -7.55 -0.73
C SER A 105 0.21 -8.39 0.54
N GLN A 106 -0.43 -8.01 1.65
CA GLN A 106 -0.41 -8.82 2.88
C GLN A 106 -1.02 -10.20 2.65
N ALA A 107 -2.21 -10.25 2.07
CA ALA A 107 -2.91 -11.51 1.82
C ALA A 107 -2.09 -12.42 0.89
N LEU A 108 -1.48 -11.84 -0.16
CA LEU A 108 -0.65 -12.60 -1.10
C LEU A 108 0.66 -13.08 -0.48
N CYS A 109 1.34 -12.24 0.30
CA CYS A 109 2.54 -12.65 1.05
C CYS A 109 2.22 -13.82 1.99
N GLU A 110 1.12 -13.73 2.75
CA GLU A 110 0.73 -14.79 3.67
C GLU A 110 0.34 -16.08 2.94
N ALA A 111 -0.44 -15.98 1.86
CA ALA A 111 -0.83 -17.14 1.08
C ALA A 111 0.38 -17.82 0.41
N ALA A 112 1.33 -17.02 -0.09
CA ALA A 112 2.57 -17.53 -0.68
C ALA A 112 3.40 -18.32 0.34
N ILE A 113 3.74 -17.74 1.48
CA ILE A 113 4.55 -18.45 2.49
C ILE A 113 3.83 -19.67 3.08
N ASN A 114 2.52 -19.60 3.29
CA ASN A 114 1.74 -20.76 3.72
C ASN A 114 1.84 -21.92 2.71
N THR A 115 1.78 -21.60 1.42
CA THR A 115 1.92 -22.58 0.34
C THR A 115 3.32 -23.19 0.33
N ILE A 116 4.37 -22.35 0.39
CA ILE A 116 5.77 -22.80 0.43
C ILE A 116 6.00 -23.73 1.62
N LEU A 117 5.59 -23.31 2.82
CA LEU A 117 5.79 -24.07 4.04
C LEU A 117 5.00 -25.39 4.05
N THR A 118 3.78 -25.39 3.51
CA THR A 118 2.96 -26.61 3.42
C THR A 118 3.63 -27.62 2.48
N ILE A 119 4.07 -27.19 1.30
CA ILE A 119 4.81 -28.04 0.36
C ILE A 119 6.09 -28.57 1.02
N GLY A 120 6.87 -27.68 1.65
CA GLY A 120 8.12 -28.05 2.29
C GLY A 120 7.93 -29.04 3.45
N PHE A 121 6.97 -28.81 4.34
CA PHE A 121 6.66 -29.74 5.43
C PHE A 121 6.18 -31.10 4.93
N THR A 122 5.39 -31.14 3.87
CA THR A 122 5.00 -32.42 3.26
C THR A 122 6.20 -33.12 2.63
N ALA A 123 7.08 -32.39 1.94
CA ALA A 123 8.28 -32.96 1.33
C ALA A 123 9.28 -33.52 2.37
N THR A 124 9.37 -32.90 3.55
CA THR A 124 10.27 -33.32 4.63
C THR A 124 9.60 -34.19 5.70
N ASN A 125 8.39 -34.71 5.46
CA ASN A 125 7.59 -35.50 6.44
C ASN A 125 7.29 -34.80 7.78
N ASN A 126 7.28 -33.46 7.82
CA ASN A 126 6.97 -32.64 8.99
C ASN A 126 5.50 -32.18 9.01
N ASN A 127 4.55 -33.04 8.61
CA ASN A 127 3.13 -32.68 8.46
C ASN A 127 2.48 -32.13 9.75
N ASN A 128 3.00 -32.53 10.92
CA ASN A 128 2.52 -32.03 12.22
C ASN A 128 2.71 -30.51 12.36
N CYS A 129 3.66 -29.91 11.62
CA CYS A 129 3.91 -28.47 11.64
C CYS A 129 2.89 -27.66 10.84
N ILE A 130 2.09 -28.28 9.95
CA ILE A 130 1.11 -27.57 9.12
C ILE A 130 0.05 -26.87 9.98
N GLY A 131 -0.37 -27.48 11.09
CA GLY A 131 -1.34 -26.88 12.02
C GLY A 131 -0.84 -25.57 12.65
N LEU A 132 0.48 -25.42 12.84
CA LEU A 132 1.09 -24.24 13.44
C LEU A 132 1.03 -23.01 12.52
N LEU A 133 0.91 -23.22 11.21
CA LEU A 133 0.84 -22.12 10.23
C LEU A 133 -0.42 -21.27 10.41
N LYS A 134 -1.51 -21.82 10.94
CA LYS A 134 -2.77 -21.09 11.11
C LYS A 134 -2.70 -20.02 12.21
N THR A 135 -1.85 -20.22 13.22
CA THR A 135 -1.75 -19.34 14.39
C THR A 135 -0.46 -18.52 14.40
N ALA A 136 0.54 -18.91 13.60
CA ALA A 136 1.79 -18.18 13.48
C ALA A 136 1.58 -16.78 12.89
N LYS A 137 2.33 -15.80 13.41
CA LYS A 137 2.39 -14.46 12.81
C LYS A 137 3.10 -14.56 11.47
N ILE A 138 2.67 -13.74 10.50
CA ILE A 138 3.29 -13.69 9.17
C ILE A 138 4.82 -13.49 9.23
N GLN A 139 5.32 -12.66 10.15
CA GLN A 139 6.76 -12.44 10.35
C GLN A 139 7.49 -13.75 10.71
N ASP A 140 6.89 -14.57 11.58
CA ASP A 140 7.49 -15.84 11.99
C ASP A 140 7.48 -16.84 10.83
N LYS A 141 6.41 -16.85 10.02
CA LYS A 141 6.30 -17.70 8.82
C LYS A 141 7.44 -17.44 7.83
N TRP A 142 7.88 -16.19 7.68
CA TRP A 142 9.03 -15.88 6.82
C TRP A 142 10.37 -16.08 7.53
N ASN A 143 10.49 -15.79 8.82
CA ASN A 143 11.81 -15.77 9.49
C ASN A 143 12.24 -17.10 10.12
N ILE A 144 11.29 -17.92 10.55
CA ILE A 144 11.53 -19.04 11.47
C ILE A 144 11.14 -20.36 10.82
N PHE A 145 9.90 -20.48 10.35
CA PHE A 145 9.36 -21.76 9.88
C PHE A 145 10.14 -22.40 8.72
N PRO A 146 10.75 -21.67 7.77
CA PRO A 146 11.54 -22.31 6.71
C PRO A 146 12.78 -23.03 7.26
N LYS A 147 13.27 -22.69 8.47
CA LYS A 147 14.39 -23.39 9.12
C LYS A 147 14.10 -24.84 9.50
N ILE A 148 12.82 -25.18 9.66
CA ILE A 148 12.37 -26.56 9.91
C ILE A 148 12.55 -27.41 8.65
N ILE A 149 12.48 -26.77 7.49
CA ILE A 149 12.62 -27.39 6.17
C ILE A 149 14.10 -27.45 5.77
N SER A 150 14.82 -26.34 5.92
CA SER A 150 16.26 -26.23 5.65
C SER A 150 16.95 -25.41 6.74
N SER A 151 17.85 -26.04 7.49
CA SER A 151 18.55 -25.39 8.61
C SER A 151 19.45 -24.23 8.17
N SER A 152 19.87 -24.20 6.90
CA SER A 152 20.66 -23.11 6.32
C SER A 152 19.82 -21.90 5.92
N TYR A 153 18.49 -21.97 6.00
CA TYR A 153 17.63 -20.84 5.69
C TYR A 153 17.91 -19.67 6.65
N GLU A 154 18.13 -18.50 6.07
CA GLU A 154 18.31 -17.26 6.82
C GLU A 154 17.57 -16.12 6.14
N PHE A 155 16.67 -15.47 6.87
CA PHE A 155 16.05 -14.23 6.41
C PHE A 155 16.89 -13.05 6.91
N GLN A 156 17.55 -12.36 5.98
CA GLN A 156 18.52 -11.30 6.31
C GLN A 156 17.80 -10.05 6.79
N LYS A 157 18.02 -9.70 8.07
CA LYS A 157 17.47 -8.49 8.68
C LYS A 157 18.15 -7.23 8.16
N GLY A 158 17.41 -6.13 8.11
CA GLY A 158 17.92 -4.83 7.62
C GLY A 158 18.15 -4.78 6.12
N THR A 159 17.65 -5.76 5.37
CA THR A 159 17.59 -5.71 3.91
C THR A 159 16.33 -5.00 3.44
N GLY A 160 16.30 -4.54 2.19
CA GLY A 160 15.11 -3.95 1.59
C GLY A 160 13.88 -4.85 1.67
N LEU A 161 14.03 -6.18 1.62
CA LEU A 161 12.92 -7.12 1.80
C LEU A 161 12.39 -7.16 3.23
N ASP A 162 13.27 -7.22 4.22
CA ASP A 162 12.90 -7.21 5.64
C ASP A 162 12.22 -5.90 6.05
N GLU A 163 12.74 -4.76 5.61
CA GLU A 163 12.13 -3.46 5.82
C GLU A 163 10.74 -3.38 5.20
N THR A 164 10.57 -3.84 3.96
CA THR A 164 9.27 -3.80 3.26
C THR A 164 8.25 -4.71 3.93
N LEU A 165 8.65 -5.93 4.32
CA LEU A 165 7.78 -6.86 5.04
C LEU A 165 7.37 -6.29 6.41
N THR A 166 8.32 -5.70 7.14
CA THR A 166 8.06 -5.06 8.43
C THR A 166 7.09 -3.88 8.28
N TYR A 167 7.33 -3.02 7.28
CA TYR A 167 6.44 -1.91 6.95
C TYR A 167 5.02 -2.42 6.64
N LEU A 168 4.88 -3.42 5.76
CA LEU A 168 3.60 -4.01 5.38
C LEU A 168 2.81 -4.51 6.59
N ILE A 169 3.48 -5.22 7.51
CA ILE A 169 2.86 -5.77 8.71
C ILE A 169 2.37 -4.66 9.65
N ASN A 170 3.21 -3.65 9.88
CA ASN A 170 2.86 -2.51 10.73
C ASN A 170 1.68 -1.75 10.13
N LYS A 171 1.74 -1.46 8.83
CA LYS A 171 0.69 -0.70 8.13
C LYS A 171 -0.63 -1.44 8.09
N ARG A 172 -0.62 -2.77 7.85
CA ARG A 172 -1.84 -3.58 7.93
C ARG A 172 -2.43 -3.55 9.34
N ASN A 173 -1.61 -3.63 10.38
CA ASN A 173 -2.08 -3.58 11.76
C ASN A 173 -2.69 -2.21 12.09
N GLU A 174 -2.09 -1.11 11.63
CA GLU A 174 -2.65 0.24 11.77
C GLU A 174 -4.03 0.36 11.11
N ILE A 175 -4.17 -0.16 9.88
CA ILE A 175 -5.45 -0.16 9.15
C ILE A 175 -6.52 -1.03 9.84
N SER A 176 -6.12 -2.20 10.35
CA SER A 176 -7.05 -3.17 10.97
C SER A 176 -7.45 -2.78 12.40
N HIS A 177 -6.62 -2.00 13.08
CA HIS A 177 -6.80 -1.58 14.47
C HIS A 177 -6.56 -0.08 14.59
N PRO A 178 -7.44 0.75 13.99
CA PRO A 178 -7.26 2.20 14.02
C PRO A 178 -7.26 2.68 15.47
N LYS A 179 -6.15 3.28 15.90
CA LYS A 179 -6.07 3.97 17.18
C LYS A 179 -6.67 5.36 16.98
N ILE A 180 -7.63 5.72 17.83
CA ILE A 180 -8.13 7.09 17.87
C ILE A 180 -7.15 7.89 18.73
N ASP A 181 -6.37 8.75 18.10
CA ASP A 181 -5.55 9.72 18.83
C ASP A 181 -6.47 10.89 19.27
N MET A 182 -6.64 11.05 20.59
CA MET A 182 -7.29 12.24 21.13
C MET A 182 -6.31 13.42 21.07
N GLN A 183 -6.63 14.43 20.27
CA GLN A 183 -5.91 15.70 20.29
C GLN A 183 -6.67 16.69 21.18
N ASP A 184 -6.05 17.09 22.29
CA ASP A 184 -6.47 18.25 23.06
C ASP A 184 -5.64 19.47 22.61
N GLN A 185 -6.30 20.58 22.36
CA GLN A 185 -5.73 21.90 22.03
C GLN A 185 -4.90 22.03 20.73
N GLY A 186 -5.62 22.24 19.62
CA GLY A 186 -5.29 23.31 18.68
C GLY A 186 -4.04 23.15 17.81
N ILE A 187 -4.25 22.57 16.63
CA ILE A 187 -3.44 22.71 15.41
C ILE A 187 -2.02 22.10 15.50
N LYS A 188 -1.94 20.80 15.21
CA LYS A 188 -0.77 20.31 14.45
C LYS A 188 -0.92 20.79 13.02
N LEU A 189 -0.14 21.80 12.61
CA LEU A 189 0.19 21.96 11.19
C LEU A 189 0.91 20.67 10.79
N GLY A 190 0.16 19.78 10.14
CA GLY A 190 0.63 18.47 9.72
C GLY A 190 1.88 18.60 8.87
N LYS A 191 2.73 17.56 8.89
CA LYS A 191 3.78 17.39 7.89
C LYS A 191 3.19 17.67 6.51
N ASP A 192 3.95 18.32 5.64
CA ASP A 192 3.54 18.61 4.26
C ASP A 192 2.91 17.37 3.63
N THR A 193 1.59 17.42 3.38
CA THR A 193 0.80 16.28 2.90
C THR A 193 1.36 15.73 1.58
N ARG A 194 2.05 16.57 0.79
CA ARG A 194 2.72 16.14 -0.42
C ARG A 194 3.94 15.26 -0.12
N ILE A 195 4.68 15.53 0.96
CA ILE A 195 5.78 14.66 1.43
C ILE A 195 5.21 13.32 1.90
N ILE A 196 4.10 13.34 2.64
CA ILE A 196 3.43 12.11 3.09
C ILE A 196 2.99 11.29 1.87
N ILE A 197 2.27 11.90 0.92
CA ILE A 197 1.79 11.22 -0.29
C ILE A 197 2.93 10.65 -1.14
N LYS A 198 4.04 11.40 -1.32
CA LYS A 198 5.22 10.90 -2.03
C LYS A 198 5.81 9.66 -1.36
N GLU A 199 5.90 9.67 -0.04
CA GLU A 199 6.39 8.52 0.72
C GLU A 199 5.43 7.32 0.61
N GLU A 200 4.12 7.54 0.68
CA GLU A 200 3.12 6.48 0.49
C GLU A 200 3.18 5.88 -0.93
N ILE A 201 3.38 6.69 -1.98
CA ILE A 201 3.60 6.22 -3.35
C ILE A 201 4.84 5.34 -3.45
N ARG A 202 5.94 5.76 -2.82
CA ARG A 202 7.17 4.98 -2.78
C ARG A 202 6.95 3.63 -2.11
N TRP A 203 6.23 3.59 -0.98
CA TRP A 203 5.91 2.34 -0.30
C TRP A 203 5.00 1.45 -1.14
N MET A 204 3.94 1.99 -1.75
CA MET A 204 3.04 1.23 -2.63
C MET A 204 3.81 0.48 -3.72
N LYS A 205 4.80 1.11 -4.37
CA LYS A 205 5.67 0.43 -5.36
C LYS A 205 6.37 -0.80 -4.80
N ARG A 206 6.96 -0.68 -3.61
CA ARG A 206 7.63 -1.81 -2.93
C ARG A 206 6.62 -2.89 -2.56
N LEU A 207 5.43 -2.51 -2.11
CA LEU A 207 4.39 -3.46 -1.70
C LEU A 207 3.82 -4.25 -2.87
N PHE A 208 3.71 -3.66 -4.06
CA PHE A 208 3.28 -4.38 -5.26
C PHE A 208 4.21 -5.54 -5.63
N SER A 209 5.54 -5.34 -5.52
CA SER A 209 6.51 -6.39 -5.87
C SER A 209 6.80 -7.37 -4.74
N LEU A 210 6.58 -6.97 -3.49
CA LEU A 210 6.99 -7.72 -2.30
C LEU A 210 6.59 -9.22 -2.29
N PRO A 211 5.34 -9.63 -2.63
CA PRO A 211 4.97 -11.04 -2.58
C PRO A 211 5.81 -11.92 -3.53
N TYR A 212 6.18 -11.37 -4.69
CA TYR A 212 7.00 -12.05 -5.69
C TYR A 212 8.47 -12.09 -5.25
N ASP A 213 8.99 -10.96 -4.76
CA ASP A 213 10.38 -10.87 -4.32
C ASP A 213 10.66 -11.79 -3.11
N LEU A 214 9.73 -11.86 -2.15
CA LEU A 214 9.84 -12.79 -1.01
C LEU A 214 9.75 -14.25 -1.44
N SER A 215 8.88 -14.57 -2.40
CA SER A 215 8.74 -15.96 -2.85
C SER A 215 9.99 -16.40 -3.60
N GLU A 216 10.54 -15.57 -4.48
CA GLU A 216 11.80 -15.84 -5.15
C GLU A 216 12.96 -15.98 -4.16
N TYR A 217 13.02 -15.12 -3.14
CA TYR A 217 14.02 -15.22 -2.08
C TYR A 217 13.98 -16.61 -1.40
N VAL A 218 12.80 -17.07 -1.00
CA VAL A 218 12.66 -18.37 -0.34
C VAL A 218 12.92 -19.53 -1.29
N GLU A 219 12.44 -19.47 -2.53
CA GLU A 219 12.71 -20.48 -3.56
C GLU A 219 14.23 -20.65 -3.79
N LEU A 220 14.98 -19.56 -3.79
CA LEU A 220 16.44 -19.58 -3.95
C LEU A 220 17.18 -20.14 -2.74
N GLN A 221 16.58 -20.16 -1.54
CA GLN A 221 17.19 -20.75 -0.34
C GLN A 221 16.75 -22.19 -0.09
N LEU A 222 15.57 -22.59 -0.59
CA LEU A 222 15.00 -23.93 -0.42
C LEU A 222 15.11 -24.78 -1.69
N ARG A 223 16.18 -24.58 -2.49
CA ARG A 223 16.35 -25.19 -3.83
C ARG A 223 16.30 -26.71 -3.86
N ASP A 224 16.57 -27.35 -2.74
CA ASP A 224 16.60 -28.81 -2.61
C ASP A 224 15.20 -29.44 -2.64
N ILE A 225 14.14 -28.63 -2.60
CA ILE A 225 12.74 -29.11 -2.65
C ILE A 225 12.19 -28.86 -4.04
N ALA A 226 12.25 -29.92 -4.84
CA ALA A 226 11.82 -29.96 -6.23
C ALA A 226 10.30 -29.83 -6.39
N SER A 227 9.74 -28.63 -6.15
CA SER A 227 8.34 -28.24 -6.45
C SER A 227 7.92 -26.92 -5.82
N ILE A 228 8.78 -26.24 -5.05
CA ILE A 228 8.46 -24.91 -4.52
C ILE A 228 8.58 -23.91 -5.67
N LYS A 229 7.54 -23.83 -6.49
CA LYS A 229 7.29 -22.70 -7.36
C LYS A 229 5.90 -22.20 -7.01
N VAL A 230 5.80 -20.95 -6.58
CA VAL A 230 4.52 -20.37 -6.16
C VAL A 230 3.92 -19.46 -7.23
N PHE A 231 4.77 -18.85 -8.06
CA PHE A 231 4.36 -18.04 -9.20
C PHE A 231 4.92 -18.63 -10.50
N ASN A 232 4.07 -19.28 -11.30
CA ASN A 232 4.47 -19.90 -12.58
C ASN A 232 4.44 -18.94 -13.77
N ASP A 233 3.60 -17.89 -13.73
CA ASP A 233 3.52 -16.86 -14.78
C ASP A 233 4.15 -15.55 -14.30
N ARG A 234 5.39 -15.33 -14.72
CA ARG A 234 6.22 -14.16 -14.41
C ARG A 234 5.90 -12.99 -15.33
N SER A 235 4.71 -12.42 -15.20
CA SER A 235 4.59 -10.97 -15.41
C SER A 235 4.56 -10.32 -14.03
N PRO A 236 5.67 -10.32 -13.27
CA PRO A 236 5.71 -9.59 -12.01
C PRO A 236 5.46 -8.12 -12.33
N ILE A 237 4.69 -7.48 -11.48
CA ILE A 237 4.66 -6.03 -11.42
C ILE A 237 6.12 -5.56 -11.32
N LEU A 238 6.57 -4.70 -12.25
CA LEU A 238 7.97 -4.31 -12.41
C LEU A 238 8.59 -3.99 -11.05
N ARG A 239 9.65 -4.73 -10.69
CA ARG A 239 10.34 -4.59 -9.40
C ARG A 239 10.67 -3.12 -9.16
N ALA A 240 10.32 -2.61 -7.98
CA ALA A 240 10.87 -1.35 -7.52
C ALA A 240 12.41 -1.50 -7.44
N LYS A 241 13.16 -0.55 -7.99
CA LYS A 241 14.63 -0.58 -7.88
C LYS A 241 15.01 -0.59 -6.39
N GLU A 242 15.81 -1.58 -5.99
CA GLU A 242 16.50 -1.56 -4.70
C GLU A 242 17.40 -0.31 -4.66
N HIS A 243 17.27 0.48 -3.59
CA HIS A 243 18.15 1.61 -3.29
C HIS A 243 19.01 1.24 -2.10
#